data_AF-A0A832MKS3-F1
#
_entry.id   AF-A0A832MKS3-F1
#
_cell.length_a   1.000
_cell.length_b   1.000
_cell.length_c   1.000
_cell.angle_alpha   90.00
_cell.angle_beta   90.00
_cell.angle_gamma   90.00
#
_symmetry.space_group_name_H-M   'P 1'
#
loop_
_entity.id
_entity.type
_entity.pdbx_description
1 polymer ?
#
loop_
_entity_poly.entity_id
_entity_poly.type
_entity_poly.pdbx_seq_one_letter_code
_entity_poly.pdbx_strand_id
1 'polypeptide(L)'
;MSRGIHSAMGRLLTHLHLECEAPTLDDLHRLVREHQRLVPLETRIKLMDDEPGLHRGDFVRPLENDVERIVSRGAGGLRWTLTRGFRALLEDLGFEAAFMVLDPGHCCVRAEIPEGPEDAPRTGRRAGRAARHHRHRPRAPSRGRRDRPRFGFAA
;
A
#
# COMPACT_ATOMS: atom_id res chain seq x y z
N MET A 1 9.40 22.39 -1.77
CA MET A 1 8.27 22.71 -2.66
C MET A 1 6.99 22.43 -1.87
N SER A 2 6.13 23.43 -1.65
CA SER A 2 4.88 23.21 -0.93
C SER A 2 3.90 22.46 -1.84
N ARG A 3 3.68 21.16 -1.60
CA ARG A 3 2.70 20.36 -2.36
C ARG A 3 1.32 21.02 -2.21
N GLY A 4 0.62 21.20 -3.33
CA GLY A 4 -0.68 21.89 -3.35
C GLY A 4 -1.76 21.04 -2.68
N ILE A 5 -2.27 21.50 -1.54
CA ILE A 5 -3.40 20.89 -0.79
C ILE A 5 -4.65 20.75 -1.68
N HIS A 6 -4.76 21.57 -2.72
CA HIS A 6 -5.88 21.55 -3.67
C HIS A 6 -5.80 20.43 -4.72
N SER A 7 -4.68 19.72 -4.84
CA SER A 7 -4.59 18.54 -5.71
C SER A 7 -5.36 17.34 -5.13
N ALA A 8 -5.77 16.40 -5.98
CA ALA A 8 -6.43 15.18 -5.53
C ALA A 8 -5.54 14.39 -4.54
N MET A 9 -4.24 14.26 -4.83
CA MET A 9 -3.31 13.56 -3.93
C MET A 9 -3.09 14.32 -2.63
N GLY A 10 -2.99 15.64 -2.67
CA GLY A 10 -2.94 16.48 -1.46
C GLY A 10 -4.16 16.31 -0.57
N ARG A 11 -5.37 16.22 -1.16
CA ARG A 11 -6.61 15.94 -0.43
C ARG A 11 -6.64 14.54 0.17
N LEU A 12 -6.20 13.53 -0.60
CA LEU A 12 -6.11 12.16 -0.10
C LEU A 12 -5.12 12.07 1.07
N LEU A 13 -3.94 12.68 0.95
CA LEU A 13 -2.93 12.74 2.01
C LEU A 13 -3.46 13.43 3.28
N THR A 14 -4.20 14.53 3.10
CA THR A 14 -4.88 15.23 4.20
C THR A 14 -5.92 14.34 4.88
N HIS A 15 -6.72 13.60 4.10
CA HIS A 15 -7.69 12.62 4.63
C HIS A 15 -7.01 11.50 5.42
N LEU A 16 -5.80 11.09 5.03
CA LEU A 16 -4.99 10.11 5.76
C LEU A 16 -4.33 10.67 7.03
N HIS A 17 -4.44 11.98 7.28
CA HIS A 17 -3.78 12.69 8.39
C HIS A 17 -2.26 12.50 8.39
N LEU A 18 -1.66 12.56 7.21
CA LEU A 18 -0.22 12.41 7.02
C LEU A 18 0.39 13.67 6.42
N GLU A 19 1.62 13.91 6.82
CA GLU A 19 2.54 14.85 6.18
C GLU A 19 3.78 14.04 5.83
N CYS A 20 4.11 13.99 4.54
CA CYS A 20 5.25 13.27 4.01
C CYS A 20 6.11 14.24 3.20
N GLU A 21 7.33 14.47 3.66
CA GLU A 21 8.27 15.40 3.02
C GLU A 21 9.14 14.70 1.97
N ALA A 22 9.54 13.45 2.22
CA ALA A 22 10.39 12.66 1.34
C ALA A 22 9.96 11.18 1.32
N PRO A 23 10.28 10.42 0.24
CA PRO A 23 9.99 8.99 0.16
C PRO A 23 10.93 8.20 1.09
N THR A 24 10.42 7.73 2.23
CA THR A 24 11.15 6.85 3.15
C THR A 24 10.36 5.56 3.42
N LEU A 25 11.04 4.52 3.93
CA LEU A 25 10.36 3.28 4.35
C LEU A 25 9.35 3.54 5.49
N ASP A 26 9.66 4.44 6.41
CA ASP A 26 8.76 4.80 7.50
C ASP A 26 7.51 5.54 7.00
N ASP A 27 7.67 6.42 6.00
CA ASP A 27 6.53 7.06 5.34
C ASP A 27 5.67 6.04 4.60
N LEU A 28 6.27 5.10 3.87
CA LEU A 28 5.52 4.03 3.20
C LEU A 28 4.72 3.20 4.20
N HIS A 29 5.30 2.82 5.34
CA HIS A 29 4.59 2.10 6.39
C HIS A 29 3.41 2.89 6.95
N ARG A 30 3.59 4.20 7.21
CA ARG A 30 2.51 5.07 7.70
C ARG A 30 1.39 5.20 6.66
N LEU A 31 1.74 5.42 5.40
CA LEU A 31 0.80 5.52 4.28
C LEU A 31 -0.04 4.25 4.16
N VAL A 32 0.58 3.07 4.12
CA VAL A 32 -0.13 1.79 4.03
C VAL A 32 -1.06 1.60 5.23
N ARG A 33 -0.58 1.86 6.45
CA ARG A 33 -1.36 1.69 7.68
C ARG A 33 -2.58 2.61 7.70
N GLU A 34 -2.39 3.90 7.48
CA GLU A 34 -3.50 4.87 7.54
C GLU A 34 -4.47 4.66 6.39
N HIS A 35 -3.99 4.33 5.19
CA HIS A 35 -4.86 4.01 4.06
C HIS A 35 -5.74 2.79 4.36
N GLN A 36 -5.18 1.70 4.87
CA GLN A 36 -5.96 0.50 5.24
C GLN A 36 -6.93 0.76 6.40
N ARG A 37 -6.62 1.71 7.28
CA ARG A 37 -7.47 2.07 8.42
C ARG A 37 -8.62 2.98 8.03
N LEU A 38 -8.39 3.94 7.14
CA LEU A 38 -9.31 5.03 6.83
C LEU A 38 -10.10 4.82 5.54
N VAL A 39 -9.54 4.08 4.56
CA VAL A 39 -10.16 3.87 3.25
C VAL A 39 -10.72 2.44 3.17
N PRO A 40 -12.05 2.26 3.16
CA PRO A 40 -12.64 0.92 3.14
C PRO A 40 -12.35 0.16 1.84
N LEU A 41 -12.14 -1.15 1.96
CA LEU A 41 -12.30 -2.08 0.83
C LEU A 41 -13.76 -2.49 0.75
N GLU A 42 -14.45 -2.13 -0.32
CA GLU A 42 -15.90 -2.30 -0.41
C GLU A 42 -16.39 -2.46 -1.87
N THR A 43 -17.60 -3.02 -2.03
CA THR A 43 -18.13 -3.44 -3.35
C THR A 43 -19.29 -2.60 -3.86
N ARG A 44 -19.76 -1.58 -3.13
CA ARG A 44 -20.92 -0.74 -3.55
C ARG A 44 -20.65 0.00 -4.85
N ILE A 45 -19.39 0.27 -5.14
CA ILE A 45 -18.94 0.85 -6.40
C ILE A 45 -19.39 0.06 -7.63
N LYS A 46 -19.57 -1.27 -7.49
CA LYS A 46 -20.12 -2.10 -8.57
C LYS A 46 -21.54 -1.71 -8.95
N LEU A 47 -22.37 -1.46 -7.93
CA LEU A 47 -23.78 -1.11 -8.12
C LEU A 47 -23.95 0.35 -8.54
N MET A 48 -23.17 1.24 -7.91
CA MET A 48 -23.32 2.69 -8.12
C MET A 48 -22.66 3.19 -9.39
N ASP A 49 -21.57 2.55 -9.82
CA ASP A 49 -20.71 3.06 -10.88
C ASP A 49 -20.55 2.04 -12.01
N ASP A 50 -20.14 0.80 -11.72
CA ASP A 50 -19.80 -0.19 -12.75
C ASP A 50 -21.04 -0.69 -13.53
N GLU A 51 -22.15 -0.97 -12.86
CA GLU A 51 -23.41 -1.39 -13.50
C GLU A 51 -23.96 -0.33 -14.45
N PRO A 52 -24.13 0.94 -14.03
CA PRO A 52 -24.43 2.02 -14.97
C PRO A 52 -23.35 2.19 -16.05
N GLY A 53 -22.09 1.92 -15.71
CA GLY A 53 -20.94 1.96 -16.63
C GLY A 53 -21.02 0.93 -17.76
N LEU A 54 -21.55 -0.28 -17.49
CA LEU A 54 -21.82 -1.30 -18.51
C LEU A 54 -22.69 -0.75 -19.64
N HIS A 55 -23.71 0.04 -19.28
CA HIS A 55 -24.62 0.64 -20.26
C HIS A 55 -24.01 1.82 -21.03
N ARG A 56 -23.01 2.49 -20.45
CA ARG A 56 -22.34 3.65 -21.06
C ARG A 56 -21.05 3.30 -21.81
N GLY A 57 -20.50 2.10 -21.59
CA GLY A 57 -19.16 1.74 -22.04
C GLY A 57 -18.04 2.46 -21.27
N ASP A 58 -18.34 2.99 -20.09
CA ASP A 58 -17.39 3.75 -19.25
C ASP A 58 -17.23 3.08 -17.87
N PHE A 59 -16.14 2.32 -17.75
CA PHE A 59 -15.78 1.58 -16.54
C PHE A 59 -14.66 2.24 -15.74
N VAL A 60 -13.95 3.20 -16.34
CA VAL A 60 -12.71 3.76 -15.80
C VAL A 60 -12.94 5.22 -15.50
N ARG A 61 -13.43 5.49 -14.29
CA ARG A 61 -13.62 6.85 -13.79
C ARG A 61 -12.29 7.59 -13.67
N PRO A 62 -12.28 8.93 -13.84
CA PRO A 62 -11.14 9.78 -13.48
C PRO A 62 -10.71 9.55 -12.02
N LEU A 63 -9.41 9.67 -11.75
CA LEU A 63 -8.87 9.40 -10.42
C LEU A 63 -9.40 10.40 -9.38
N GLU A 64 -9.62 11.64 -9.79
CA GLU A 64 -10.17 12.72 -8.98
C GLU A 64 -11.53 12.35 -8.41
N ASN A 65 -12.34 11.61 -9.17
CA ASN A 65 -13.66 11.16 -8.73
C ASN A 65 -13.55 10.07 -7.66
N ASP A 66 -12.57 9.17 -7.76
CA ASP A 66 -12.32 8.17 -6.71
C ASP A 66 -11.86 8.82 -5.42
N VAL A 67 -10.93 9.78 -5.52
CA VAL A 67 -10.46 10.55 -4.37
C VAL A 67 -11.61 11.32 -3.74
N GLU A 68 -12.43 12.02 -4.53
CA GLU A 68 -13.58 12.77 -4.03
C GLU A 68 -14.50 11.88 -3.19
N ARG A 69 -14.81 10.68 -3.66
CA ARG A 69 -15.67 9.73 -2.94
C ARG A 69 -15.06 9.30 -1.60
N ILE A 70 -13.76 9.04 -1.58
CA ILE A 70 -13.04 8.67 -0.35
C ILE A 70 -13.11 9.84 0.64
N VAL A 71 -12.67 11.03 0.21
CA VAL A 71 -12.47 12.16 1.13
C VAL A 71 -13.78 12.83 1.57
N SER A 72 -14.81 12.88 0.71
CA SER A 72 -16.08 13.55 1.04
C SER A 72 -17.15 12.63 1.61
N ARG A 73 -17.15 11.35 1.23
CA ARG A 73 -18.22 10.40 1.61
C ARG A 73 -17.75 9.30 2.56
N GLY A 74 -16.45 9.24 2.86
CA GLY A 74 -15.86 8.10 3.58
C GLY A 74 -16.06 6.77 2.83
N ALA A 75 -16.27 6.84 1.52
CA ALA A 75 -16.50 5.66 0.70
C ALA A 75 -15.16 4.97 0.38
N GLY A 76 -15.26 3.72 -0.04
CA GLY A 76 -14.12 2.92 -0.42
C GLY A 76 -14.13 2.61 -1.92
N GLY A 77 -13.50 1.49 -2.24
CA GLY A 77 -13.65 0.91 -3.56
C GLY A 77 -13.12 -0.51 -3.62
N LEU A 78 -13.13 -1.05 -4.83
CA LEU A 78 -12.48 -2.31 -5.12
C LEU A 78 -10.96 -2.12 -5.17
N ARG A 79 -10.26 -3.24 -5.13
CA ARG A 79 -8.81 -3.29 -5.24
C ARG A 79 -8.26 -2.48 -6.42
N TRP A 80 -8.92 -2.48 -7.58
CA TRP A 80 -8.53 -1.66 -8.74
C TRP A 80 -8.52 -0.15 -8.42
N THR A 81 -9.63 0.35 -7.89
CA THR A 81 -9.80 1.75 -7.45
C THR A 81 -8.75 2.14 -6.42
N LEU A 82 -8.61 1.34 -5.37
CA LEU A 82 -7.68 1.63 -4.27
C LEU A 82 -6.22 1.59 -4.72
N THR A 83 -5.85 0.58 -5.51
CA THR A 83 -4.48 0.42 -6.00
C THR A 83 -4.07 1.55 -6.94
N ARG A 84 -4.99 2.00 -7.80
CA ARG A 84 -4.74 3.12 -8.72
C ARG A 84 -4.53 4.43 -7.98
N GLY A 85 -5.39 4.73 -7.00
CA GLY A 85 -5.24 5.93 -6.18
C GLY A 85 -4.00 5.89 -5.29
N PHE A 86 -3.70 4.73 -4.70
CA PHE A 86 -2.50 4.57 -3.88
C PHE A 86 -1.21 4.72 -4.69
N ARG A 87 -1.15 4.17 -5.91
CA ARG A 87 -0.01 4.39 -6.82
C ARG A 87 0.20 5.87 -7.11
N ALA A 88 -0.86 6.58 -7.52
CA ALA A 88 -0.76 8.00 -7.85
C ALA A 88 -0.31 8.83 -6.64
N LEU A 89 -0.73 8.45 -5.43
CA LEU A 89 -0.27 9.09 -4.20
C LEU A 89 1.23 8.86 -3.99
N LEU A 90 1.71 7.64 -4.19
CA LEU A 90 3.13 7.33 -4.07
C LEU A 90 3.98 8.11 -5.10
N GLU A 91 3.54 8.17 -6.35
CA GLU A 91 4.21 8.96 -7.40
C GLU A 91 4.25 10.46 -7.07
N ASP A 92 3.14 11.03 -6.59
CA ASP A 92 3.08 12.44 -6.13
C ASP A 92 4.00 12.71 -4.93
N LEU A 93 4.20 11.69 -4.08
CA LEU A 93 5.12 11.75 -2.96
C LEU A 93 6.59 11.60 -3.35
N GLY A 94 6.89 11.19 -4.58
CA GLY A 94 8.23 11.01 -5.13
C GLY A 94 8.77 9.58 -5.01
N PHE A 95 7.94 8.60 -4.68
CA PHE A 95 8.32 7.19 -4.81
C PHE A 95 8.30 6.77 -6.28
N GLU A 96 9.22 5.90 -6.67
CA GLU A 96 9.07 5.12 -7.90
C GLU A 96 8.05 4.00 -7.64
N ALA A 97 6.91 4.04 -8.34
CA ALA A 97 5.83 3.11 -8.11
C ALA A 97 5.27 2.52 -9.41
N ALA A 98 4.99 1.22 -9.41
CA ALA A 98 4.45 0.48 -10.54
C ALA A 98 3.12 -0.19 -10.18
N PHE A 99 2.13 -0.07 -11.08
CA PHE A 99 0.88 -0.82 -10.99
C PHE A 99 1.10 -2.24 -11.51
N MET A 100 0.82 -3.23 -10.68
CA MET A 100 1.03 -4.64 -11.00
C MET A 100 -0.33 -5.34 -11.10
N VAL A 101 -0.53 -6.10 -12.17
CA VAL A 101 -1.65 -7.04 -12.31
C VAL A 101 -1.10 -8.46 -12.14
N LEU A 102 -1.66 -9.17 -11.18
CA LEU A 102 -1.36 -10.54 -10.81
C LEU A 102 -2.50 -11.43 -11.31
N ASP A 103 -2.13 -12.57 -11.88
CA ASP A 103 -3.06 -13.58 -12.33
C ASP A 103 -3.46 -14.53 -11.17
N PRO A 104 -4.77 -14.82 -10.95
CA PRO A 104 -5.94 -14.24 -11.61
C PRO A 104 -6.49 -12.98 -10.92
N GLY A 105 -6.58 -11.87 -11.66
CA GLY A 105 -7.42 -10.71 -11.38
C GLY A 105 -7.10 -9.86 -10.13
N HIS A 106 -5.91 -10.00 -9.54
CA HIS A 106 -5.47 -9.18 -8.41
C HIS A 106 -4.61 -8.01 -8.92
N CYS A 107 -4.77 -6.80 -8.38
CA CYS A 107 -3.79 -5.72 -8.59
C CYS A 107 -3.14 -5.25 -7.29
N CYS A 108 -1.89 -4.81 -7.39
CA CYS A 108 -1.13 -4.23 -6.27
C CYS A 108 -0.19 -3.13 -6.78
N VAL A 109 0.44 -2.42 -5.84
CA VAL A 109 1.49 -1.44 -6.15
C VAL A 109 2.82 -2.00 -5.69
N ARG A 110 3.82 -1.98 -6.57
CA ARG A 110 5.23 -2.12 -6.19
C ARG A 110 5.80 -0.72 -6.02
N ALA A 111 6.49 -0.47 -4.92
CA ALA A 111 7.20 0.79 -4.69
C ALA A 111 8.67 0.48 -4.45
N GLU A 112 9.55 1.21 -5.12
CA GLU A 112 10.99 1.15 -4.84
C GLU A 112 11.29 2.04 -3.63
N ILE A 113 12.08 1.52 -2.70
CA ILE A 113 12.57 2.30 -1.57
C ILE A 113 13.86 2.97 -2.01
N PRO A 114 13.98 4.31 -1.92
CA PRO A 114 15.24 4.98 -2.25
C PRO A 114 16.36 4.43 -1.37
N GLU A 115 17.52 4.17 -1.98
CA GLU A 115 18.73 3.83 -1.24
C GLU A 115 19.10 5.01 -0.32
N GLY A 116 18.83 4.86 0.97
CA GLY A 116 19.32 5.72 2.05
C GLY A 116 20.44 5.01 2.80
N PRO A 117 21.24 5.70 3.65
CA PRO A 117 22.33 5.05 4.38
C PRO A 117 21.72 3.89 5.20
N GLU A 118 22.10 2.67 4.86
CA GLU A 118 21.36 1.44 5.19
C GLU A 118 21.23 1.11 6.69
N ASP A 119 21.74 1.93 7.61
CA ASP A 119 21.86 1.59 9.04
C ASP A 119 21.66 2.79 9.99
N ALA A 120 20.62 3.61 9.82
CA ALA A 120 20.22 4.47 10.92
C ALA A 120 19.55 3.59 12.01
N PRO A 121 20.14 3.43 13.22
CA PRO A 121 19.57 2.58 14.25
C PRO A 121 18.17 3.09 14.61
N ARG A 122 17.23 2.17 14.76
CA ARG A 122 15.87 2.44 15.27
C ARG A 122 15.98 3.05 16.67
N THR A 123 16.17 4.37 16.77
CA THR A 123 16.17 5.11 18.03
C THR A 123 14.73 5.22 18.51
N GLY A 124 14.25 4.16 19.14
CA GLY A 124 12.84 4.06 19.52
C GLY A 124 12.48 2.83 20.34
N ARG A 125 13.33 2.38 21.26
CA ARG A 125 12.87 1.57 22.40
C ARG A 125 13.42 2.14 23.70
N ARG A 126 12.47 2.60 24.52
CA ARG A 126 12.63 3.06 25.90
C ARG A 126 13.65 2.23 26.67
N ALA A 127 14.59 2.93 27.29
CA ALA A 127 15.36 2.43 28.43
C ALA A 127 14.39 1.90 29.50
N GLY A 128 14.70 0.72 30.03
CA GLY A 128 14.05 0.20 31.24
C GLY A 128 13.43 -1.19 31.09
N ARG A 129 14.27 -2.24 31.08
CA ARG A 129 14.06 -3.37 32.00
C ARG A 129 15.28 -4.26 32.08
N ALA A 130 15.57 -4.64 33.32
CA ALA A 130 16.77 -5.29 33.80
C ALA A 130 17.15 -6.57 33.06
N ALA A 131 18.47 -6.76 32.95
CA ALA A 131 19.13 -8.00 32.62
C ALA A 131 18.57 -9.16 33.46
N ARG A 132 18.11 -10.21 32.79
CA ARG A 132 18.04 -11.55 33.38
C ARG A 132 18.77 -12.50 32.44
N HIS A 133 19.88 -13.03 32.96
CA HIS A 133 20.62 -14.13 32.37
C HIS A 133 19.67 -15.30 32.07
N HIS A 134 19.57 -15.71 30.81
CA HIS A 134 19.10 -17.03 30.45
C HIS A 134 20.19 -17.78 29.68
N ARG A 135 20.53 -18.92 30.27
CA ARG A 135 21.57 -19.87 29.90
C ARG A 135 21.41 -20.38 28.46
N HIS A 136 22.55 -20.57 27.82
CA HIS A 136 22.74 -21.35 26.59
C HIS A 136 21.94 -22.68 26.64
N ARG A 137 21.09 -22.92 25.65
CA ARG A 137 20.63 -24.25 25.27
C ARG A 137 21.20 -24.59 23.87
N PRO A 138 21.73 -25.81 23.65
CA PRO A 138 22.32 -26.19 22.37
C PRO A 138 21.25 -26.41 21.28
N ARG A 139 21.63 -26.10 20.03
CA ARG A 139 20.84 -26.30 18.81
C ARG A 139 20.67 -27.79 18.50
N ALA A 140 19.44 -28.20 18.17
CA ALA A 140 19.14 -29.51 17.59
C ALA A 140 19.52 -29.57 16.09
N PRO A 141 19.91 -30.75 15.56
CA PRO A 141 20.41 -30.89 14.20
C PRO A 141 19.34 -30.77 13.11
N SER A 142 19.73 -30.18 11.99
CA SER A 142 18.95 -29.94 10.78
C SER A 142 18.51 -31.24 10.09
N ARG A 143 17.20 -31.45 9.93
CA ARG A 143 16.65 -32.51 9.09
C ARG A 143 16.39 -32.00 7.67
N GLY A 144 17.16 -32.55 6.73
CA GLY A 144 16.73 -33.04 5.42
C GLY A 144 16.00 -32.09 4.45
N ARG A 145 16.71 -31.69 3.40
CA ARG A 145 16.12 -31.30 2.11
C ARG A 145 15.07 -32.33 1.68
N ARG A 146 13.86 -31.88 1.36
CA ARG A 146 12.90 -32.65 0.56
C ARG A 146 12.67 -31.94 -0.76
N ASP A 147 12.68 -32.76 -1.81
CA ASP A 147 12.60 -32.41 -3.21
C ASP A 147 11.35 -31.59 -3.57
N ARG A 148 11.52 -30.65 -4.51
CA ARG A 148 10.44 -29.93 -5.16
C ARG A 148 9.93 -30.77 -6.34
N PRO A 149 8.61 -31.02 -6.47
CA PRO A 149 8.06 -31.52 -7.72
C PRO A 149 8.06 -30.40 -8.77
N ARG A 150 8.57 -30.73 -9.96
CA ARG A 150 8.39 -29.96 -11.19
C ARG A 150 6.98 -30.22 -11.71
N PHE A 151 6.19 -29.17 -11.87
CA PHE A 151 4.97 -29.22 -12.68
C PHE A 151 5.15 -28.34 -13.90
N GLY A 152 5.14 -28.97 -15.07
CA GLY A 152 5.07 -28.31 -16.37
C GLY A 152 3.64 -27.97 -16.72
N PHE A 153 3.47 -26.90 -17.51
CA PHE A 153 2.22 -26.60 -18.21
C PHE A 153 2.34 -27.09 -19.65
N ALA A 154 1.39 -27.91 -20.07
CA ALA A 154 1.09 -28.15 -21.48
C ALA A 154 0.15 -27.04 -21.98
N ALA A 155 0.26 -26.77 -23.27
CA ALA A 155 -0.37 -25.69 -24.05
C ALA A 155 -1.90 -25.62 -23.96
#